data_AF-A0A9D5JR00-F1
#
_entry.id   AF-A0A9D5JR00-F1
#
_cell.length_a   1.000
_cell.length_b   1.000
_cell.length_c   1.000
_cell.angle_alpha   90.00
_cell.angle_beta   90.00
_cell.angle_gamma   90.00
#
_symmetry.space_group_name_H-M   'P 1'
#
loop_
_entity.id
_entity.type
_entity.pdbx_description
1 polymer ?
#
loop_
_entity_poly.entity_id
_entity_poly.type
_entity_poly.pdbx_seq_one_letter_code
_entity_poly.pdbx_strand_id
1 'polypeptide(L)'
;MSEGKEPPKEDAQDLPPEPSAFRSKLKGTVDPFLSELLHEVLATDLETADTLLEQFSPRAIIEQLANDQDHRARIVRACTGLKEGLAKRKTIQDQTADIRSAFDAKVTTAAEFLMELNTDDLVRLFPNDAIWFFCTQSEFWSRYAGDQECERAMRLTATLLTSALENELLDAKALVHPIVSQALKQEGLEAELWTVVRKALEITVPFEYEFFLEAFPVSKLVQHVDLNDLWSKIIEPEIVEDYALVEENDDESEPIQSESINTEPSGDKSNTPNAEETEIVVGDEELEDEPDTSSPDDEDPVGMVLIDAYDDDDDYENTETRTRASEPQPAASNPSTHGIFDPGDDEPDDTPSGANDVQASDIRVDEAKEEDIIAEEVIIDSRVPVFIELLRSTGTLELKGISDETPLRDVLIEAIVEIDPMKYKVEHFANAEQATVKFLGKQLSRIIL
;
A
#
# COMPACT_ATOMS: atom_id res chain seq x y z
N MET A 1 -37.68 2.52 -44.37
CA MET A 1 -37.73 1.61 -43.22
C MET A 1 -36.32 1.10 -43.03
N SER A 2 -35.53 1.85 -42.25
CA SER A 2 -34.17 1.45 -41.88
C SER A 2 -34.27 1.01 -40.43
N GLU A 3 -34.07 -0.30 -40.19
CA GLU A 3 -34.05 -0.88 -38.86
C GLU A 3 -32.84 -0.33 -38.09
N GLY A 4 -33.12 0.42 -37.03
CA GLY A 4 -32.13 0.93 -36.10
C GLY A 4 -31.55 -0.23 -35.30
N LYS A 5 -30.31 -0.61 -35.62
CA LYS A 5 -29.53 -1.60 -34.88
C LYS A 5 -29.01 -0.92 -33.61
N GLU A 6 -29.57 -1.27 -32.45
CA GLU A 6 -29.08 -0.80 -31.16
C GLU A 6 -27.59 -1.16 -31.01
N PRO A 7 -26.74 -0.24 -30.53
CA PRO A 7 -25.34 -0.54 -30.24
C PRO A 7 -25.26 -1.59 -29.13
N PRO A 8 -24.28 -2.50 -29.20
CA PRO A 8 -24.08 -3.51 -28.17
C PRO A 8 -23.85 -2.80 -26.82
N LYS A 9 -24.64 -3.19 -25.81
CA LYS A 9 -24.36 -2.82 -24.43
C LYS A 9 -22.99 -3.41 -24.10
N GLU A 10 -21.98 -2.57 -23.90
CA GLU A 10 -20.74 -2.97 -23.27
C GLU A 10 -21.12 -3.55 -21.90
N ASP A 11 -21.00 -4.87 -21.78
CA ASP A 11 -21.12 -5.55 -20.50
C ASP A 11 -20.11 -4.89 -19.56
N ALA A 12 -20.63 -4.26 -18.51
CA ALA A 12 -19.82 -3.71 -17.43
C ALA A 12 -18.86 -4.81 -17.00
N GLN A 13 -17.58 -4.63 -17.33
CA GLN A 13 -16.53 -5.58 -17.00
C GLN A 13 -16.64 -5.85 -15.51
N ASP A 14 -16.86 -7.11 -15.13
CA ASP A 14 -16.72 -7.61 -13.77
C ASP A 14 -15.30 -7.28 -13.33
N LEU A 15 -15.11 -6.07 -12.80
CA LEU A 15 -13.88 -5.68 -12.15
C LEU A 15 -13.70 -6.66 -10.98
N PRO A 16 -12.55 -7.35 -10.91
CA PRO A 16 -12.31 -8.29 -9.84
C PRO A 16 -12.57 -7.60 -8.49
N PRO A 17 -13.25 -8.28 -7.54
CA PRO A 17 -13.54 -7.69 -6.24
C PRO A 17 -12.23 -7.20 -5.64
N GLU A 18 -12.19 -5.93 -5.26
CA GLU A 18 -10.99 -5.36 -4.66
C GLU A 18 -10.62 -6.22 -3.45
N PRO A 19 -9.38 -6.76 -3.39
CA PRO A 19 -8.97 -7.59 -2.27
C PRO A 19 -9.18 -6.78 -0.99
N SER A 20 -9.82 -7.37 0.01
CA SER A 20 -10.02 -6.70 1.29
C SER A 20 -8.65 -6.33 1.85
N ALA A 21 -8.30 -5.05 1.77
CA ALA A 21 -6.98 -4.56 2.12
C ALA A 21 -6.69 -4.92 3.59
N PHE A 22 -5.56 -5.58 3.82
CA PHE A 22 -5.05 -5.76 5.17
C PHE A 22 -4.84 -4.36 5.79
N ARG A 23 -5.24 -4.20 7.06
CA ARG A 23 -5.08 -2.96 7.82
C ARG A 23 -4.34 -3.24 9.10
N SER A 24 -3.22 -2.54 9.29
CA SER A 24 -2.40 -2.68 10.49
C SER A 24 -3.15 -2.18 11.72
N LYS A 25 -2.87 -2.81 12.88
CA LYS A 25 -3.37 -2.38 14.19
C LYS A 25 -2.30 -1.62 14.99
N LEU A 26 -1.15 -1.35 14.38
CA LEU A 26 -0.08 -0.56 14.99
C LEU A 26 -0.49 0.90 15.14
N LYS A 27 0.22 1.61 16.01
CA LYS A 27 0.00 3.03 16.28
C LYS A 27 1.16 3.81 15.69
N GLY A 28 0.93 5.08 15.37
CA GLY A 28 1.91 5.92 14.70
C GLY A 28 1.62 5.98 13.20
N THR A 29 2.59 6.48 12.45
CA THR A 29 2.50 6.62 10.99
C THR A 29 3.34 5.54 10.30
N VAL A 30 4.61 5.43 10.67
CA VAL A 30 5.58 4.53 10.01
C VAL A 30 5.28 3.04 10.24
N ASP A 31 5.04 2.63 11.49
CA ASP A 31 4.79 1.24 11.84
C ASP A 31 3.60 0.60 11.09
N PRO A 32 2.38 1.20 11.06
CA PRO A 32 1.28 0.65 10.29
C PRO A 32 1.54 0.64 8.77
N PHE A 33 2.20 1.68 8.25
CA PHE A 33 2.64 1.74 6.85
C PHE A 33 3.57 0.57 6.48
N LEU A 34 4.61 0.33 7.27
CA LEU A 34 5.55 -0.77 7.03
C LEU A 34 4.89 -2.15 7.15
N SER A 35 3.93 -2.30 8.06
CA SER A 35 3.20 -3.57 8.22
C SER A 35 2.31 -3.87 7.01
N GLU A 36 1.61 -2.86 6.49
CA GLU A 36 0.80 -2.99 5.28
C GLU A 36 1.65 -3.25 4.05
N LEU A 37 2.79 -2.56 3.93
CA LEU A 37 3.75 -2.78 2.86
C LEU A 37 4.33 -4.20 2.91
N LEU A 38 4.80 -4.65 4.07
CA LEU A 38 5.33 -6.01 4.27
C LEU A 38 4.29 -7.07 3.92
N HIS A 39 3.03 -6.85 4.30
CA HIS A 39 1.93 -7.74 3.93
C HIS A 39 1.77 -7.83 2.41
N GLU A 40 1.76 -6.69 1.71
CA GLU A 40 1.59 -6.68 0.26
C GLU A 40 2.80 -7.26 -0.50
N VAL A 41 4.02 -7.01 -0.01
CA VAL A 41 5.25 -7.63 -0.56
C VAL A 41 5.15 -9.15 -0.53
N LEU A 42 4.74 -9.72 0.61
CA LEU A 42 4.55 -11.17 0.76
C LEU A 42 3.34 -11.69 -0.04
N ALA A 43 2.27 -10.90 -0.19
CA ALA A 43 1.07 -11.29 -0.93
C ALA A 43 1.26 -11.25 -2.46
N THR A 44 2.21 -10.45 -2.95
CA THR A 44 2.53 -10.34 -4.39
C THR A 44 3.61 -11.32 -4.85
N ASP A 45 4.21 -12.08 -3.92
CA ASP A 45 5.35 -12.97 -4.17
C ASP A 45 6.54 -12.24 -4.83
N LEU A 46 6.70 -10.93 -4.62
CA LEU A 46 7.90 -10.19 -5.05
C LEU A 46 9.08 -10.51 -4.15
N GLU A 47 8.81 -10.67 -2.85
CA GLU A 47 9.69 -11.36 -1.92
C GLU A 47 8.99 -12.57 -1.34
N THR A 48 9.77 -13.58 -0.97
CA THR A 48 9.24 -14.83 -0.46
C THR A 48 9.41 -14.94 1.05
N ALA A 49 8.59 -15.81 1.67
CA ALA A 49 8.77 -16.18 3.07
C ALA A 49 10.18 -16.73 3.35
N ASP A 50 10.78 -17.44 2.38
CA ASP A 50 12.15 -17.94 2.49
C ASP A 50 13.15 -16.78 2.54
N THR A 51 13.05 -15.80 1.62
CA THR A 51 13.90 -14.58 1.64
C THR A 51 13.78 -13.84 2.98
N LEU A 52 12.55 -13.74 3.51
CA LEU A 52 12.30 -13.09 4.80
C LEU A 52 13.02 -13.81 5.94
N LEU A 53 13.02 -15.14 5.96
CA LEU A 53 13.74 -15.92 6.99
C LEU A 53 15.25 -15.96 6.79
N GLU A 54 15.76 -15.68 5.58
CA GLU A 54 17.18 -15.44 5.35
C GLU A 54 17.62 -14.13 6.02
N GLN A 55 16.84 -13.07 5.86
CA GLN A 55 17.10 -11.77 6.49
C GLN A 55 16.83 -11.79 8.01
N PHE A 56 15.70 -12.35 8.42
CA PHE A 56 15.23 -12.41 9.80
C PHE A 56 15.19 -13.86 10.27
N SER A 57 16.37 -14.40 10.61
CA SER A 57 16.49 -15.80 10.99
C SER A 57 15.48 -16.23 12.06
N PRO A 58 14.98 -17.48 12.04
CA PRO A 58 14.07 -17.98 13.07
C PRO A 58 14.63 -17.80 14.49
N ARG A 59 15.95 -17.88 14.64
CA ARG A 59 16.65 -17.58 15.90
C ARG A 59 16.43 -16.13 16.34
N ALA A 60 16.68 -15.17 15.47
CA ALA A 60 16.53 -13.75 15.77
C ALA A 60 15.08 -13.44 16.19
N ILE A 61 14.10 -14.00 15.48
CA ILE A 61 12.67 -13.85 15.81
C ILE A 61 12.36 -14.39 17.22
N ILE A 62 12.81 -15.61 17.52
CA ILE A 62 12.57 -16.27 18.82
C ILE A 62 13.31 -15.54 19.96
N GLU A 63 14.48 -14.96 19.69
CA GLU A 63 15.22 -14.10 20.62
C GLU A 63 14.51 -12.76 20.87
N GLN A 64 13.99 -12.09 19.85
CA GLN A 64 13.21 -10.85 20.02
C GLN A 64 11.93 -11.08 20.83
N LEU A 65 11.35 -12.28 20.71
CA LEU A 65 10.20 -12.71 21.52
C LEU A 65 10.57 -13.17 22.93
N ALA A 66 11.78 -12.93 23.46
CA ALA A 66 12.26 -13.46 24.75
C ALA A 66 11.31 -13.21 25.94
N ASN A 67 10.55 -12.11 25.91
CA ASN A 67 9.60 -11.74 26.96
C ASN A 67 8.18 -12.28 26.74
N ASP A 68 7.86 -12.81 25.55
CA ASP A 68 6.55 -13.40 25.21
C ASP A 68 6.64 -14.92 25.08
N GLN A 69 6.61 -15.60 26.22
CA GLN A 69 6.72 -17.07 26.28
C GLN A 69 5.57 -17.79 25.57
N ASP A 70 4.37 -17.20 25.59
CA ASP A 70 3.18 -17.79 25.00
C ASP A 70 3.25 -17.76 23.48
N HIS A 71 3.69 -16.63 22.90
CA HIS A 71 3.88 -16.51 21.46
C HIS A 71 4.99 -17.43 20.95
N ARG A 72 6.15 -17.48 21.61
CA ARG A 72 7.22 -18.43 21.24
C ARG A 72 6.73 -19.87 21.27
N ALA A 73 6.00 -20.26 22.32
CA ALA A 73 5.49 -21.62 22.46
C ALA A 73 4.47 -21.97 21.37
N ARG A 74 3.65 -21.02 20.94
CA ARG A 74 2.71 -21.19 19.81
C ARG A 74 3.46 -21.42 18.49
N ILE A 75 4.48 -20.63 18.19
CA ILE A 75 5.33 -20.81 16.99
C ILE A 75 5.99 -22.18 17.00
N VAL A 76 6.63 -22.55 18.11
CA VAL A 76 7.28 -23.87 18.26
C VAL A 76 6.28 -25.00 18.09
N ARG A 77 5.09 -24.90 18.70
CA ARG A 77 4.02 -25.90 18.56
C ARG A 77 3.60 -26.06 17.09
N ALA A 78 3.39 -24.96 16.37
CA ALA A 78 2.99 -25.01 14.97
C ALA A 78 4.06 -25.66 14.09
N CYS A 79 5.33 -25.32 14.30
CA CYS A 79 6.45 -25.81 13.49
C CYS A 79 6.83 -27.27 13.78
N THR A 80 6.69 -27.72 15.03
CA THR A 80 7.26 -28.99 15.51
C THR A 80 6.21 -30.02 15.92
N GLY A 81 4.96 -29.61 16.09
CA GLY A 81 3.89 -30.43 16.67
C GLY A 81 4.05 -30.69 18.19
N LEU A 82 5.03 -30.08 18.86
CA LEU A 82 5.22 -30.23 20.30
C LEU A 82 4.02 -29.68 21.09
N LYS A 83 3.65 -30.35 22.19
CA LYS A 83 2.62 -29.85 23.11
C LYS A 83 3.03 -28.48 23.66
N GLU A 84 2.10 -27.52 23.64
CA GLU A 84 2.36 -26.12 24.04
C GLU A 84 2.98 -26.00 25.44
N GLY A 85 2.47 -26.76 26.42
CA GLY A 85 3.02 -26.76 27.79
C GLY A 85 4.47 -27.26 27.88
N LEU A 86 4.91 -28.12 26.95
CA LEU A 86 6.32 -28.52 26.86
C LEU A 86 7.14 -27.42 26.16
N ALA A 87 6.61 -26.84 25.09
CA ALA A 87 7.25 -25.73 24.39
C ALA A 87 7.50 -24.54 25.33
N LYS A 88 6.54 -24.18 26.20
CA LYS A 88 6.73 -23.11 27.21
C LYS A 88 7.90 -23.39 28.14
N ARG A 89 8.11 -24.64 28.57
CA ARG A 89 9.19 -24.99 29.51
C ARG A 89 10.58 -25.02 28.88
N LYS A 90 10.69 -24.99 27.55
CA LYS A 90 11.98 -25.02 26.85
C LYS A 90 12.68 -23.66 26.90
N THR A 91 14.00 -23.69 26.88
CA THR A 91 14.81 -22.47 26.75
C THR A 91 14.69 -21.92 25.32
N ILE A 92 15.02 -20.64 25.13
CA ILE A 92 15.05 -20.00 23.80
C ILE A 92 15.98 -20.77 22.85
N GLN A 93 17.12 -21.25 23.36
CA GLN A 93 18.09 -22.04 22.58
C GLN A 93 17.50 -23.38 22.15
N ASP A 94 16.81 -24.10 23.05
CA ASP A 94 16.15 -25.38 22.71
C ASP A 94 15.01 -25.18 21.70
N GLN A 95 14.19 -24.15 21.89
CA GLN A 95 13.10 -23.80 20.98
C GLN A 95 13.64 -23.51 19.56
N THR A 96 14.72 -22.73 19.47
CA THR A 96 15.39 -22.44 18.20
C THR A 96 15.95 -23.69 17.54
N ALA A 97 16.57 -24.59 18.33
CA ALA A 97 17.10 -25.86 17.83
C ALA A 97 16.01 -26.79 17.31
N ASP A 98 14.85 -26.84 17.99
CA ASP A 98 13.69 -27.62 17.53
C ASP A 98 13.15 -27.08 16.20
N ILE A 99 12.98 -25.76 16.08
CA ILE A 99 12.48 -25.11 14.87
C ILE A 99 13.44 -25.38 13.70
N ARG A 100 14.75 -25.21 13.92
CA ARG A 100 15.76 -25.54 12.92
C ARG A 100 15.68 -27.01 12.49
N SER A 101 15.56 -27.92 13.45
CA SER A 101 15.40 -29.35 13.16
C SER A 101 14.14 -29.64 12.35
N ALA A 102 13.05 -28.91 12.59
CA ALA A 102 11.82 -29.03 11.82
C ALA A 102 11.98 -28.55 10.36
N PHE A 103 12.73 -27.45 10.13
CA PHE A 103 13.11 -27.01 8.79
C PHE A 103 14.01 -28.03 8.08
N ASP A 104 15.07 -28.50 8.75
CA ASP A 104 16.02 -29.48 8.20
C ASP A 104 15.31 -30.80 7.81
N ALA A 105 14.33 -31.22 8.62
CA ALA A 105 13.51 -32.39 8.37
C ALA A 105 12.34 -32.16 7.40
N LYS A 106 12.15 -30.92 6.91
CA LYS A 106 11.02 -30.51 6.06
C LYS A 106 9.65 -30.83 6.66
N VAL A 107 9.55 -30.76 7.99
CA VAL A 107 8.29 -30.90 8.73
C VAL A 107 7.51 -29.59 8.70
N THR A 108 8.20 -28.47 8.55
CA THR A 108 7.60 -27.14 8.39
C THR A 108 8.25 -26.36 7.24
N THR A 109 7.53 -25.37 6.71
CA THR A 109 8.00 -24.44 5.66
C THR A 109 8.09 -23.01 6.18
N ALA A 110 8.79 -22.12 5.46
CA ALA A 110 8.90 -20.72 5.86
C ALA A 110 7.53 -20.04 5.92
N ALA A 111 6.67 -20.32 4.94
CA ALA A 111 5.30 -19.82 4.91
C ALA A 111 4.50 -20.26 6.15
N GLU A 112 4.55 -21.55 6.52
CA GLU A 112 3.87 -22.06 7.72
C GLU A 112 4.42 -21.45 9.02
N PHE A 113 5.73 -21.23 9.10
CA PHE A 113 6.36 -20.54 10.23
C PHE A 113 5.83 -19.09 10.35
N LEU A 114 5.76 -18.36 9.23
CA LEU A 114 5.25 -17.00 9.20
C LEU A 114 3.74 -16.91 9.39
N MET A 115 2.95 -17.96 9.13
CA MET A 115 1.51 -17.93 9.45
C MET A 115 1.22 -17.71 10.95
N GLU A 116 2.17 -18.01 11.84
CA GLU A 116 2.06 -17.76 13.28
C GLU A 116 2.54 -16.36 13.70
N LEU A 117 3.03 -15.56 12.75
CA LEU A 117 3.52 -14.20 12.92
C LEU A 117 2.72 -13.28 12.00
N ASN A 118 1.92 -12.38 12.56
CA ASN A 118 1.33 -11.35 11.71
C ASN A 118 2.42 -10.32 11.33
N THR A 119 2.19 -9.58 10.24
CA THR A 119 3.14 -8.54 9.81
C THR A 119 3.32 -7.43 10.85
N ASP A 120 2.27 -7.13 11.65
CA ASP A 120 2.38 -6.19 12.77
C ASP A 120 3.41 -6.65 13.82
N ASP A 121 3.54 -7.96 14.05
CA ASP A 121 4.46 -8.54 15.02
C ASP A 121 5.88 -8.42 14.47
N LEU A 122 6.09 -8.66 13.17
CA LEU A 122 7.41 -8.49 12.55
C LEU A 122 7.91 -7.04 12.64
N VAL A 123 7.04 -6.06 12.35
CA VAL A 123 7.39 -4.64 12.49
C VAL A 123 7.67 -4.25 13.94
N ARG A 124 7.01 -4.88 14.94
CA ARG A 124 7.36 -4.64 16.35
C ARG A 124 8.69 -5.25 16.78
N LEU A 125 9.11 -6.35 16.13
CA LEU A 125 10.29 -7.12 16.54
C LEU A 125 11.59 -6.61 15.91
N PHE A 126 11.51 -5.97 14.74
CA PHE A 126 12.66 -5.52 13.97
C PHE A 126 12.63 -4.01 13.74
N PRO A 127 13.80 -3.38 13.57
CA PRO A 127 13.85 -1.95 13.33
C PRO A 127 13.29 -1.61 11.94
N ASN A 128 12.77 -0.38 11.81
CA ASN A 128 11.98 0.07 10.66
C ASN A 128 12.79 0.10 9.36
N ASP A 129 14.07 0.43 9.44
CA ASP A 129 15.06 0.38 8.36
C ASP A 129 15.26 -1.03 7.79
N ALA A 130 15.37 -2.04 8.66
CA ALA A 130 15.54 -3.43 8.22
C ALA A 130 14.28 -3.95 7.52
N ILE A 131 13.09 -3.58 8.01
CA ILE A 131 11.82 -3.94 7.35
C ILE A 131 11.71 -3.22 5.99
N TRP A 132 12.03 -1.93 5.94
CA TRP A 132 12.02 -1.16 4.70
C TRP A 132 12.99 -1.74 3.67
N PHE A 133 14.23 -2.04 4.08
CA PHE A 133 15.24 -2.68 3.25
C PHE A 133 14.74 -4.00 2.67
N PHE A 134 14.14 -4.87 3.49
CA PHE A 134 13.56 -6.11 3.01
C PHE A 134 12.46 -5.87 1.96
N CYS A 135 11.53 -4.95 2.22
CA CYS A 135 10.43 -4.64 1.30
C CYS A 135 10.90 -4.06 -0.05
N THR A 136 12.11 -3.51 -0.10
CA THR A 136 12.65 -2.80 -1.26
C THR A 136 13.80 -3.53 -1.95
N GLN A 137 14.21 -4.68 -1.41
CA GLN A 137 15.35 -5.47 -1.88
C GLN A 137 15.23 -5.91 -3.35
N SER A 138 14.03 -6.26 -3.81
CA SER A 138 13.76 -6.67 -5.20
C SER A 138 13.92 -5.57 -6.26
N GLU A 139 14.14 -4.31 -5.85
CA GLU A 139 14.15 -3.13 -6.73
C GLU A 139 12.96 -3.14 -7.70
N PHE A 140 11.75 -3.45 -7.20
CA PHE A 140 10.56 -3.68 -8.01
C PHE A 140 10.18 -2.48 -8.91
N TRP A 141 10.64 -1.27 -8.59
CA TRP A 141 10.45 -0.08 -9.42
C TRP A 141 11.31 -0.07 -10.69
N SER A 142 12.33 -0.90 -10.79
CA SER A 142 13.19 -1.04 -12.00
C SER A 142 12.55 -1.90 -13.10
N ARG A 143 11.32 -2.37 -12.90
CA ARG A 143 10.61 -3.28 -13.83
C ARG A 143 9.91 -2.50 -14.95
N TYR A 144 9.98 -3.03 -16.17
CA TYR A 144 9.48 -2.38 -17.39
C TYR A 144 8.20 -3.03 -17.93
N ALA A 145 7.45 -2.29 -18.74
CA ALA A 145 6.27 -2.76 -19.45
C ALA A 145 6.62 -3.95 -20.37
N GLY A 146 6.28 -5.17 -19.94
CA GLY A 146 6.61 -6.42 -20.61
C GLY A 146 7.20 -7.49 -19.70
N ASP A 147 7.66 -7.11 -18.49
CA ASP A 147 7.99 -8.06 -17.44
C ASP A 147 6.69 -8.67 -16.87
N GLN A 148 6.69 -9.99 -16.63
CA GLN A 148 5.58 -10.68 -15.96
C GLN A 148 5.39 -10.18 -14.52
N GLU A 149 6.46 -9.65 -13.92
CA GLU A 149 6.45 -9.08 -12.57
C GLU A 149 6.01 -7.60 -12.56
N CYS A 150 5.86 -6.95 -13.73
CA CYS A 150 5.51 -5.54 -13.81
C CYS A 150 4.13 -5.24 -13.19
N GLU A 151 3.12 -6.09 -13.44
CA GLU A 151 1.79 -5.92 -12.84
C GLU A 151 1.84 -6.03 -11.31
N ARG A 152 2.69 -6.92 -10.77
CA ARG A 152 2.90 -7.09 -9.33
C ARG A 152 3.61 -5.88 -8.73
N ALA A 153 4.64 -5.38 -9.41
CA ALA A 153 5.37 -4.18 -9.02
C ALA A 153 4.46 -2.93 -9.02
N MET A 154 3.62 -2.78 -10.05
CA MET A 154 2.62 -1.70 -10.11
C MET A 154 1.62 -1.81 -8.95
N ARG A 155 1.12 -3.02 -8.68
CA ARG A 155 0.22 -3.26 -7.55
C ARG A 155 0.88 -2.93 -6.21
N LEU A 156 2.11 -3.38 -5.99
CA LEU A 156 2.86 -3.07 -4.78
C LEU A 156 3.10 -1.56 -4.63
N THR A 157 3.52 -0.88 -5.71
CA THR A 157 3.72 0.58 -5.72
C THR A 157 2.43 1.33 -5.41
N ALA A 158 1.29 0.88 -5.96
CA ALA A 158 0.00 1.48 -5.68
C ALA A 158 -0.40 1.32 -4.21
N THR A 159 -0.20 0.13 -3.63
CA THR A 159 -0.44 -0.12 -2.20
C THR A 159 0.49 0.69 -1.32
N LEU A 160 1.78 0.80 -1.67
CA LEU A 160 2.76 1.62 -0.97
C LEU A 160 2.30 3.08 -0.91
N LEU A 161 2.00 3.68 -2.06
CA LEU A 161 1.57 5.09 -2.13
C LEU A 161 0.21 5.31 -1.44
N THR A 162 -0.72 4.36 -1.57
CA THR A 162 -2.03 4.46 -0.88
C THR A 162 -1.86 4.39 0.64
N SER A 163 -1.07 3.44 1.13
CA SER A 163 -0.78 3.29 2.56
C SER A 163 0.00 4.50 3.09
N ALA A 164 0.91 5.08 2.31
CA ALA A 164 1.64 6.29 2.69
C ALA A 164 0.69 7.50 2.85
N LEU A 165 -0.28 7.67 1.95
CA LEU A 165 -1.32 8.71 2.09
C LEU A 165 -2.21 8.48 3.32
N GLU A 166 -2.67 7.24 3.53
CA GLU A 166 -3.59 6.90 4.62
C GLU A 166 -2.96 6.99 6.00
N ASN A 167 -1.65 6.75 6.09
CA ASN A 167 -0.87 6.88 7.32
C ASN A 167 -0.21 8.26 7.47
N GLU A 168 -0.56 9.23 6.63
CA GLU A 168 -0.04 10.61 6.67
C GLU A 168 1.50 10.70 6.52
N LEU A 169 2.12 9.75 5.81
CA LEU A 169 3.53 9.83 5.39
C LEU A 169 3.73 10.67 4.14
N LEU A 170 2.70 10.73 3.29
CA LEU A 170 2.73 11.44 2.03
C LEU A 170 1.53 12.38 1.95
N ASP A 171 1.77 13.64 1.60
CA ASP A 171 0.69 14.58 1.30
C ASP A 171 0.12 14.30 -0.10
N ALA A 172 -1.20 14.38 -0.24
CA ALA A 172 -1.88 14.26 -1.54
C ALA A 172 -1.32 15.27 -2.56
N LYS A 173 -0.92 16.47 -2.10
CA LYS A 173 -0.26 17.47 -2.95
C LYS A 173 1.09 16.97 -3.48
N ALA A 174 1.93 16.41 -2.60
CA ALA A 174 3.26 15.91 -2.95
C ALA A 174 3.18 14.76 -3.95
N LEU A 175 2.13 13.95 -3.89
CA LEU A 175 1.88 12.88 -4.86
C LEU A 175 1.36 13.39 -6.21
N VAL A 176 0.29 14.19 -6.19
CA VAL A 176 -0.45 14.56 -7.41
C VAL A 176 0.36 15.53 -8.28
N HIS A 177 1.07 16.48 -7.67
CA HIS A 177 1.75 17.54 -8.42
C HIS A 177 2.86 17.00 -9.38
N PRO A 178 3.79 16.14 -8.94
CA PRO A 178 4.80 15.54 -9.83
C PRO A 178 4.16 14.62 -10.88
N ILE A 179 3.18 13.81 -10.49
CA ILE A 179 2.53 12.87 -11.39
C ILE A 179 1.80 13.61 -12.51
N VAL A 180 0.98 14.60 -12.18
CA VAL A 180 0.25 15.33 -13.23
C VAL A 180 1.22 16.04 -14.16
N SER A 181 2.26 16.66 -13.62
CA SER A 181 3.32 17.31 -14.42
C SER A 181 4.02 16.34 -15.37
N GLN A 182 4.18 15.08 -14.98
CA GLN A 182 4.78 14.04 -15.81
C GLN A 182 3.79 13.47 -16.82
N ALA A 183 2.58 13.17 -16.38
CA ALA A 183 1.60 12.50 -17.20
C ALA A 183 0.99 13.40 -18.28
N LEU A 184 1.04 14.73 -18.09
CA LEU A 184 0.81 15.70 -19.16
C LEU A 184 1.80 15.57 -20.33
N LYS A 185 2.96 14.94 -20.12
CA LYS A 185 3.95 14.67 -21.17
C LYS A 185 3.76 13.29 -21.82
N GLN A 186 2.94 12.43 -21.22
CA GLN A 186 2.74 11.05 -21.67
C GLN A 186 1.40 10.93 -22.41
N GLU A 187 1.45 10.39 -23.62
CA GLU A 187 0.24 10.11 -24.41
C GLU A 187 -0.64 9.10 -23.67
N GLY A 188 -1.90 9.46 -23.40
CA GLY A 188 -2.91 8.55 -22.84
C GLY A 188 -3.52 8.97 -21.52
N LEU A 189 -2.84 9.75 -20.67
CA LEU A 189 -3.47 10.23 -19.42
C LEU A 189 -4.45 11.39 -19.67
N GLU A 190 -4.34 12.08 -20.79
CA GLU A 190 -5.16 13.25 -21.11
C GLU A 190 -6.66 12.99 -20.91
N ALA A 191 -7.18 11.86 -21.41
CA ALA A 191 -8.61 11.55 -21.32
C ALA A 191 -9.11 11.39 -19.87
N GLU A 192 -8.31 10.77 -19.01
CA GLU A 192 -8.62 10.57 -17.60
C GLU A 192 -8.46 11.89 -16.83
N LEU A 193 -7.40 12.67 -17.11
CA LEU A 193 -7.20 14.00 -16.53
C LEU A 193 -8.38 14.94 -16.87
N TRP A 194 -8.86 14.90 -18.11
CA TRP A 194 -10.06 15.65 -18.52
C TRP A 194 -11.33 15.17 -17.84
N THR A 195 -11.38 13.91 -17.42
CA THR A 195 -12.50 13.38 -16.62
C THR A 195 -12.46 13.97 -15.22
N VAL A 196 -11.28 14.07 -14.61
CA VAL A 196 -11.10 14.74 -13.30
C VAL A 196 -11.45 16.22 -13.41
N VAL A 197 -10.94 16.94 -14.42
CA VAL A 197 -11.25 18.37 -14.65
C VAL A 197 -12.74 18.57 -14.88
N ARG A 198 -13.41 17.70 -15.64
CA ARG A 198 -14.86 17.78 -15.83
C ARG A 198 -15.62 17.61 -14.52
N LYS A 199 -15.26 16.62 -13.70
CA LYS A 199 -15.87 16.44 -12.38
C LYS A 199 -15.59 17.64 -11.46
N ALA A 200 -14.37 18.17 -11.49
CA ALA A 200 -13.97 19.37 -10.73
C ALA A 200 -14.82 20.60 -11.06
N LEU A 201 -15.10 20.79 -12.35
CA LEU A 201 -15.94 21.88 -12.87
C LEU A 201 -17.43 21.70 -12.54
N GLU A 202 -17.86 20.49 -12.21
CA GLU A 202 -19.23 20.22 -11.78
C GLU A 202 -19.46 20.49 -10.30
N ILE A 203 -18.39 20.45 -9.50
CA ILE A 203 -18.42 20.60 -8.05
C ILE A 203 -18.30 22.07 -7.64
N THR A 204 -19.16 22.48 -6.72
CA THR A 204 -19.21 23.84 -6.18
C THR A 204 -18.20 24.09 -5.06
N VAL A 205 -17.49 23.05 -4.58
CA VAL A 205 -16.47 23.10 -3.51
C VAL A 205 -15.06 23.29 -4.09
N PRO A 206 -14.13 24.03 -3.43
CA PRO A 206 -12.74 24.13 -3.85
C PRO A 206 -12.14 22.79 -4.27
N PHE A 207 -11.34 22.80 -5.34
CA PHE A 207 -10.69 21.60 -5.84
C PHE A 207 -9.47 21.31 -4.98
N GLU A 208 -9.57 20.27 -4.15
CA GLU A 208 -8.48 19.77 -3.30
C GLU A 208 -7.82 18.53 -3.95
N TYR A 209 -6.60 18.19 -3.54
CA TYR A 209 -5.84 17.09 -4.14
C TYR A 209 -6.47 15.72 -3.82
N GLU A 210 -7.19 15.61 -2.72
CA GLU A 210 -7.96 14.45 -2.30
C GLU A 210 -9.07 14.15 -3.31
N PHE A 211 -9.71 15.19 -3.84
CA PHE A 211 -10.73 15.02 -4.88
C PHE A 211 -10.13 14.48 -6.17
N PHE A 212 -8.91 14.88 -6.51
CA PHE A 212 -8.17 14.31 -7.64
C PHE A 212 -7.96 12.80 -7.44
N LEU A 213 -7.51 12.39 -6.24
CA LEU A 213 -7.28 10.98 -5.92
C LEU A 213 -8.57 10.15 -5.84
N GLU A 214 -9.69 10.75 -5.42
CA GLU A 214 -11.01 10.09 -5.47
C GLU A 214 -11.46 9.86 -6.92
N ALA A 215 -11.28 10.86 -7.78
CA ALA A 215 -11.66 10.75 -9.18
C ALA A 215 -10.70 9.84 -9.97
N PHE A 216 -9.43 9.81 -9.57
CA PHE A 216 -8.36 9.11 -10.25
C PHE A 216 -7.44 8.42 -9.22
N PRO A 217 -7.80 7.19 -8.78
CA PRO A 217 -7.11 6.51 -7.68
C PRO A 217 -5.67 6.17 -8.03
N VAL A 218 -4.86 6.03 -6.99
CA VAL A 218 -3.42 5.71 -7.07
C VAL A 218 -3.15 4.47 -7.92
N SER A 219 -4.01 3.46 -7.83
CA SER A 219 -3.91 2.24 -8.66
C SER A 219 -3.99 2.50 -10.16
N LYS A 220 -4.72 3.54 -10.59
CA LYS A 220 -4.73 4.00 -11.98
C LYS A 220 -3.53 4.88 -12.29
N LEU A 221 -3.16 5.80 -11.40
CA LEU A 221 -1.99 6.68 -11.57
C LEU A 221 -0.72 5.90 -11.89
N VAL A 222 -0.45 4.85 -11.12
CA VAL A 222 0.74 4.01 -11.28
C VAL A 222 0.79 3.28 -12.64
N GLN A 223 -0.34 3.08 -13.32
CA GLN A 223 -0.37 2.44 -14.65
C GLN A 223 0.12 3.38 -15.76
N HIS A 224 0.10 4.69 -15.53
CA HIS A 224 0.47 5.68 -16.54
C HIS A 224 1.87 6.26 -16.33
N VAL A 225 2.38 6.25 -15.11
CA VAL A 225 3.70 6.80 -14.77
C VAL A 225 4.74 5.69 -14.70
N ASP A 226 5.97 5.99 -15.13
CA ASP A 226 7.08 5.05 -14.98
C ASP A 226 7.40 4.84 -13.48
N LEU A 227 7.56 3.58 -13.07
CA LEU A 227 7.78 3.24 -11.67
C LEU A 227 9.08 3.83 -11.12
N ASN A 228 10.12 3.92 -11.95
CA ASN A 228 11.41 4.50 -11.55
C ASN A 228 11.30 6.01 -11.33
N ASP A 229 10.47 6.69 -12.14
CA ASP A 229 10.16 8.10 -11.93
C ASP A 229 9.37 8.34 -10.65
N LEU A 230 8.37 7.49 -10.34
CA LEU A 230 7.64 7.56 -9.07
C LEU A 230 8.58 7.34 -7.87
N TRP A 231 9.49 6.38 -7.99
CA TRP A 231 10.44 6.06 -6.95
C TRP A 231 11.36 7.26 -6.65
N SER A 232 12.10 7.71 -7.66
CA SER A 232 13.12 8.76 -7.52
C SER A 232 12.57 10.16 -7.23
N LYS A 233 11.34 10.47 -7.67
CA LYS A 233 10.78 11.83 -7.51
C LYS A 233 9.82 11.98 -6.33
N ILE A 234 9.27 10.88 -5.82
CA ILE A 234 8.22 10.92 -4.79
C ILE A 234 8.60 10.03 -3.61
N ILE A 235 8.79 8.73 -3.84
CA ILE A 235 8.97 7.78 -2.73
C ILE A 235 10.28 8.06 -1.98
N GLU A 236 11.39 8.18 -2.70
CA GLU A 236 12.71 8.45 -2.11
C GLU A 236 12.74 9.76 -1.32
N PRO A 237 12.42 10.94 -1.91
CA PRO A 237 12.49 12.21 -1.17
C PRO A 237 11.43 12.35 -0.07
N GLU A 238 10.18 11.94 -0.30
CA GLU A 238 9.08 12.24 0.63
C GLU A 238 8.87 11.15 1.70
N ILE A 239 9.25 9.90 1.43
CA ILE A 239 9.02 8.78 2.36
C ILE A 239 10.34 8.32 2.97
N VAL A 240 11.39 8.15 2.17
CA VAL A 240 12.64 7.54 2.66
C VAL A 240 13.46 8.54 3.47
N GLU A 241 13.69 9.73 2.92
CA GLU A 241 14.51 10.78 3.56
C GLU A 241 13.82 11.35 4.81
N ASP A 242 12.53 11.68 4.72
CA ASP A 242 11.79 12.34 5.81
C ASP A 242 11.57 11.45 7.04
N TYR A 243 11.52 10.12 6.87
CA TYR A 243 11.28 9.15 7.94
C TYR A 243 12.50 8.34 8.34
N ALA A 244 13.69 8.68 7.83
CA ALA A 244 14.97 8.02 8.13
C ALA A 244 14.89 6.49 7.98
N LEU A 245 14.29 6.01 6.89
CA LEU A 245 14.14 4.58 6.61
C LEU A 245 15.39 3.93 6.02
N VAL A 246 16.42 4.72 5.74
CA VAL A 246 17.74 4.24 5.31
C VAL A 246 18.68 4.34 6.50
N GLU A 247 19.42 3.25 6.77
CA GLU A 247 20.54 3.29 7.69
C GLU A 247 21.48 4.42 7.23
N GLU A 248 21.58 5.48 8.03
CA GLU A 248 22.65 6.46 7.87
C GLU A 248 23.94 5.65 7.95
N ASN A 249 24.57 5.40 6.79
CA ASN A 249 25.86 4.75 6.71
C ASN A 249 26.88 5.68 7.39
N ASP A 250 26.96 5.61 8.72
CA ASP A 250 27.91 6.33 9.58
C ASP A 250 29.38 6.00 9.23
N ASP A 251 29.60 5.10 8.26
CA ASP A 251 30.88 4.80 7.64
C ASP A 251 31.42 5.94 6.75
N GLU A 252 30.66 7.02 6.50
CA GLU A 252 31.22 8.32 6.05
C GLU A 252 31.78 9.17 7.21
N SER A 253 32.24 8.51 8.27
CA SER A 253 33.28 9.05 9.14
C SER A 253 34.43 9.55 8.27
N GLU A 254 34.54 10.88 8.10
CA GLU A 254 35.60 11.54 7.36
C GLU A 254 36.94 10.86 7.65
N PRO A 255 37.77 10.56 6.63
CA PRO A 255 39.07 9.99 6.86
C PRO A 255 39.79 10.92 7.82
N ILE A 256 40.00 10.46 9.07
CA ILE A 256 40.80 11.15 10.07
C ILE A 256 42.10 11.48 9.36
N GLN A 257 42.24 12.74 8.95
CA GLN A 257 43.48 13.25 8.40
C GLN A 257 44.47 13.02 9.52
N SER A 258 45.31 12.02 9.32
CA SER A 258 46.49 11.78 10.11
C SER A 258 47.37 12.99 9.87
N GLU A 259 47.18 14.03 10.69
CA GLU A 259 48.10 15.15 10.81
C GLU A 259 49.48 14.53 11.03
N SER A 260 50.25 14.61 9.97
CA SER A 260 51.66 14.28 9.95
C SER A 260 52.35 15.21 10.92
N ILE A 261 52.59 14.73 12.15
CA ILE A 261 53.54 15.35 13.06
C ILE A 261 54.92 15.17 12.42
N ASN A 262 55.34 16.22 11.73
CA ASN A 262 56.69 16.44 11.26
C ASN A 262 57.68 16.18 12.39
N THR A 263 58.50 15.14 12.22
CA THR A 263 59.73 14.95 12.97
C THR A 263 60.86 15.55 12.14
N GLU A 264 61.45 16.65 12.62
CA GLU A 264 62.80 17.06 12.20
C GLU A 264 63.86 16.66 13.25
N PRO A 265 65.10 16.37 12.82
CA PRO A 265 66.09 15.70 13.65
C PRO A 265 67.14 16.67 14.22
N SER A 266 67.51 16.51 15.49
CA SER A 266 68.86 16.88 15.97
C SER A 266 69.16 16.38 17.38
N GLY A 267 70.30 15.69 17.51
CA GLY A 267 71.20 15.90 18.65
C GLY A 267 71.19 14.86 19.76
N ASP A 268 71.88 13.74 19.51
CA ASP A 268 73.01 13.25 20.32
C ASP A 268 72.95 13.45 21.86
N LYS A 269 72.69 12.35 22.59
CA LYS A 269 73.62 11.76 23.59
C LYS A 269 73.00 10.58 24.36
N SER A 270 73.69 9.44 24.26
CA SER A 270 74.08 8.51 25.33
C SER A 270 73.07 8.15 26.43
N ASN A 271 72.51 6.93 26.38
CA ASN A 271 72.80 5.87 27.37
C ASN A 271 72.03 4.56 27.08
N THR A 272 72.79 3.48 26.89
CA THR A 272 72.42 2.06 27.03
C THR A 272 72.34 1.66 28.52
N PRO A 273 71.99 0.41 28.90
CA PRO A 273 70.87 -0.45 28.49
C PRO A 273 70.06 -0.96 29.73
N ASN A 274 68.85 -1.50 29.54
CA ASN A 274 68.47 -2.67 30.34
C ASN A 274 67.59 -3.62 29.50
N ALA A 275 68.08 -4.85 29.41
CA ALA A 275 67.44 -5.98 28.79
C ALA A 275 66.49 -6.61 29.79
N GLU A 276 65.33 -7.07 29.32
CA GLU A 276 64.73 -8.29 29.83
C GLU A 276 63.91 -8.91 28.69
N GLU A 277 64.46 -10.02 28.20
CA GLU A 277 63.86 -10.98 27.30
C GLU A 277 62.68 -11.65 28.02
N THR A 278 61.54 -11.80 27.35
CA THR A 278 60.59 -12.86 27.70
C THR A 278 60.52 -13.84 26.55
N GLU A 279 61.09 -14.99 26.89
CA GLU A 279 61.31 -16.20 26.13
C GLU A 279 60.04 -17.06 26.06
N ILE A 280 60.04 -17.89 25.03
CA ILE A 280 59.04 -18.84 24.54
C ILE A 280 58.62 -19.87 25.60
N VAL A 281 57.33 -20.23 25.66
CA VAL A 281 56.91 -21.58 26.12
C VAL A 281 55.88 -22.14 25.14
N VAL A 282 56.36 -23.07 24.31
CA VAL A 282 55.57 -24.04 23.55
C VAL A 282 55.32 -25.21 24.50
N GLY A 283 54.06 -25.46 24.83
CA GLY A 283 53.62 -26.63 25.57
C GLY A 283 53.25 -27.74 24.59
N ASP A 284 54.18 -28.67 24.43
CA ASP A 284 54.01 -30.00 23.83
C ASP A 284 53.68 -30.94 25.00
N GLU A 285 52.50 -31.54 25.04
CA GLU A 285 52.19 -32.62 26.01
C GLU A 285 51.76 -33.87 25.27
N GLU A 286 52.56 -34.91 25.54
CA GLU A 286 52.58 -36.25 25.01
C GLU A 286 51.36 -37.08 25.41
N LEU A 287 51.09 -38.03 24.50
CA LEU A 287 50.43 -39.31 24.68
C LEU A 287 50.81 -40.03 25.98
N GLU A 288 49.79 -40.50 26.72
CA GLU A 288 49.92 -41.73 27.54
C GLU A 288 48.62 -42.56 27.49
N ASP A 289 48.75 -43.70 26.81
CA ASP A 289 48.33 -45.07 27.16
C ASP A 289 46.96 -45.38 27.79
N GLU A 290 46.26 -46.29 27.09
CA GLU A 290 45.17 -47.11 27.60
C GLU A 290 45.62 -48.06 28.73
N PRO A 291 44.67 -48.57 29.52
CA PRO A 291 44.55 -50.03 29.48
C PRO A 291 43.12 -50.57 29.36
N ASP A 292 43.01 -51.53 28.43
CA ASP A 292 42.13 -52.69 28.43
C ASP A 292 41.77 -53.21 29.84
N THR A 293 40.47 -53.25 30.15
CA THR A 293 39.92 -54.23 31.10
C THR A 293 38.65 -54.86 30.54
N SER A 294 38.82 -56.12 30.19
CA SER A 294 37.86 -57.16 29.84
C SER A 294 36.64 -57.31 30.77
N SER A 295 35.51 -57.66 30.12
CA SER A 295 34.26 -58.33 30.57
C SER A 295 34.48 -59.49 31.58
N PRO A 296 33.45 -60.13 32.23
CA PRO A 296 32.05 -60.32 31.79
C PRO A 296 30.96 -60.42 32.90
N ASP A 297 29.73 -60.70 32.45
CA ASP A 297 28.62 -61.38 33.13
C ASP A 297 28.13 -60.86 34.50
N ASP A 298 26.91 -60.32 34.51
CA ASP A 298 25.88 -60.78 35.45
C ASP A 298 24.49 -60.55 34.85
N GLU A 299 23.87 -61.67 34.48
CA GLU A 299 22.44 -61.79 34.32
C GLU A 299 21.77 -61.53 35.67
N ASP A 300 20.74 -60.69 35.72
CA ASP A 300 19.60 -60.99 36.58
C ASP A 300 18.29 -60.42 35.99
N PRO A 301 17.17 -61.14 36.14
CA PRO A 301 16.01 -60.96 35.29
C PRO A 301 14.80 -60.31 36.00
N VAL A 302 13.84 -59.89 35.20
CA VAL A 302 12.41 -59.68 35.53
C VAL A 302 12.06 -58.56 36.52
N GLY A 303 11.79 -57.38 35.97
CA GLY A 303 10.90 -56.38 36.56
C GLY A 303 9.77 -56.06 35.59
N MET A 304 8.73 -56.91 35.53
CA MET A 304 7.46 -56.58 34.89
C MET A 304 6.86 -55.37 35.60
N VAL A 305 6.93 -54.20 34.98
CA VAL A 305 6.06 -53.08 35.33
C VAL A 305 4.76 -53.28 34.56
N LEU A 306 3.75 -53.77 35.27
CA LEU A 306 2.35 -53.65 34.87
C LEU A 306 2.05 -52.16 34.71
N ILE A 307 1.92 -51.71 33.47
CA ILE A 307 1.21 -50.48 33.17
C ILE A 307 -0.26 -50.88 33.20
N ASP A 308 -0.90 -50.60 34.34
CA ASP A 308 -2.34 -50.64 34.45
C ASP A 308 -2.93 -49.72 33.38
N ALA A 309 -3.77 -50.31 32.53
CA ALA A 309 -4.70 -49.58 31.70
C ALA A 309 -5.61 -48.78 32.65
N TYR A 310 -5.45 -47.47 32.66
CA TYR A 310 -6.49 -46.58 33.14
C TYR A 310 -7.59 -46.57 32.07
N ASP A 311 -8.60 -47.41 32.28
CA ASP A 311 -9.96 -47.17 31.81
C ASP A 311 -10.45 -45.89 32.48
N ASP A 312 -10.41 -44.79 31.73
CA ASP A 312 -10.99 -43.51 32.12
C ASP A 312 -12.44 -43.47 31.62
N ASP A 313 -13.27 -44.29 32.25
CA ASP A 313 -14.73 -44.24 32.20
C ASP A 313 -15.20 -43.09 33.10
N ASP A 314 -15.09 -41.85 32.63
CA ASP A 314 -15.82 -40.73 33.22
C ASP A 314 -17.17 -40.56 32.53
N ASP A 315 -18.10 -41.43 32.96
CA ASP A 315 -19.54 -41.19 32.97
C ASP A 315 -19.84 -39.92 33.78
N TYR A 316 -19.87 -38.77 33.12
CA TYR A 316 -20.49 -37.56 33.68
C TYR A 316 -21.96 -37.47 33.22
N GLU A 317 -22.82 -38.23 33.89
CA GLU A 317 -24.25 -37.92 33.93
C GLU A 317 -24.44 -36.55 34.61
N ASN A 318 -24.80 -35.53 33.83
CA ASN A 318 -25.45 -34.35 34.36
C ASN A 318 -26.84 -34.20 33.76
N THR A 319 -27.81 -34.76 34.47
CA THR A 319 -29.22 -34.43 34.37
C THR A 319 -29.45 -33.02 34.90
N GLU A 320 -29.95 -32.09 34.07
CA GLU A 320 -31.17 -31.30 34.36
C GLU A 320 -31.43 -30.21 33.29
N THR A 321 -32.47 -30.47 32.50
CA THR A 321 -33.55 -29.54 32.12
C THR A 321 -33.23 -28.07 31.79
N ARG A 322 -33.19 -27.73 30.49
CA ARG A 322 -33.90 -26.54 30.01
C ARG A 322 -34.31 -26.59 28.54
N THR A 323 -35.61 -26.45 28.36
CA THR A 323 -36.38 -26.21 27.14
C THR A 323 -35.81 -25.15 26.19
N ARG A 324 -35.71 -25.47 24.89
CA ARG A 324 -36.34 -24.68 23.80
C ARG A 324 -36.27 -25.44 22.47
N ALA A 325 -37.45 -25.75 21.92
CA ALA A 325 -37.62 -26.34 20.61
C ALA A 325 -37.30 -25.33 19.49
N SER A 326 -36.65 -25.80 18.43
CA SER A 326 -36.94 -25.49 17.02
C SER A 326 -36.15 -26.46 16.14
N GLU A 327 -36.85 -27.43 15.55
CA GLU A 327 -36.36 -28.32 14.50
C GLU A 327 -36.07 -27.53 13.22
N PRO A 328 -35.14 -28.04 12.38
CA PRO A 328 -35.50 -28.14 10.97
C PRO A 328 -35.06 -29.47 10.35
N GLN A 329 -36.00 -30.13 9.67
CA GLN A 329 -35.77 -31.03 8.53
C GLN A 329 -37.08 -31.14 7.74
N PRO A 330 -37.11 -31.62 6.48
CA PRO A 330 -36.03 -31.78 5.50
C PRO A 330 -36.41 -31.25 4.08
N ALA A 331 -35.46 -31.39 3.15
CA ALA A 331 -35.62 -31.22 1.71
C ALA A 331 -36.70 -32.10 1.07
N ALA A 332 -37.35 -31.62 0.00
CA ALA A 332 -37.39 -32.27 -1.33
C ALA A 332 -38.40 -31.60 -2.30
N SER A 333 -38.01 -31.58 -3.58
CA SER A 333 -38.85 -31.70 -4.80
C SER A 333 -39.50 -30.46 -5.47
N ASN A 334 -38.93 -30.10 -6.65
CA ASN A 334 -39.51 -29.74 -7.98
C ASN A 334 -41.06 -29.70 -8.12
N PRO A 335 -41.67 -28.93 -9.08
CA PRO A 335 -41.26 -28.80 -10.49
C PRO A 335 -41.62 -27.49 -11.26
N SER A 336 -41.23 -27.46 -12.54
CA SER A 336 -41.65 -26.54 -13.62
C SER A 336 -43.16 -26.23 -13.69
N THR A 337 -43.52 -25.01 -14.10
CA THR A 337 -44.73 -24.76 -14.91
C THR A 337 -44.62 -23.49 -15.76
N HIS A 338 -44.97 -23.67 -17.05
CA HIS A 338 -45.69 -22.78 -17.99
C HIS A 338 -46.13 -21.40 -17.45
N GLY A 339 -45.98 -20.27 -18.16
CA GLY A 339 -46.37 -20.01 -19.55
C GLY A 339 -47.87 -19.70 -19.63
N ILE A 340 -48.23 -18.53 -20.21
CA ILE A 340 -49.57 -18.02 -20.61
C ILE A 340 -50.13 -16.87 -19.74
N PHE A 341 -50.19 -15.66 -20.32
CA PHE A 341 -51.17 -14.58 -20.09
C PHE A 341 -51.07 -13.63 -21.30
N ASP A 342 -51.82 -13.88 -22.37
CA ASP A 342 -53.21 -13.47 -22.68
C ASP A 342 -53.31 -12.00 -23.17
N PRO A 343 -53.77 -11.76 -24.42
CA PRO A 343 -53.93 -10.44 -25.02
C PRO A 343 -55.38 -9.93 -24.92
N GLY A 344 -55.56 -8.62 -25.12
CA GLY A 344 -56.78 -8.14 -25.79
C GLY A 344 -57.54 -7.01 -25.10
N ASP A 345 -58.06 -6.15 -25.99
CA ASP A 345 -59.21 -5.24 -25.92
C ASP A 345 -58.99 -3.88 -25.24
N ASP A 346 -58.88 -2.80 -26.03
CA ASP A 346 -59.94 -2.10 -26.78
C ASP A 346 -60.90 -1.34 -25.84
N GLU A 347 -60.79 0.00 -25.82
CA GLU A 347 -61.79 0.86 -26.47
C GLU A 347 -61.41 2.37 -26.41
N PRO A 348 -61.94 3.19 -27.34
CA PRO A 348 -61.70 4.62 -27.48
C PRO A 348 -62.76 5.46 -26.74
N ASP A 349 -62.52 6.75 -26.49
CA ASP A 349 -63.32 7.84 -27.09
C ASP A 349 -62.97 9.25 -26.58
N ASP A 350 -63.18 10.19 -27.50
CA ASP A 350 -63.69 11.56 -27.34
C ASP A 350 -62.90 12.67 -26.63
N THR A 351 -62.39 13.55 -27.49
CA THR A 351 -62.25 15.01 -27.32
C THR A 351 -63.54 15.68 -26.81
N PRO A 352 -63.46 16.84 -26.12
CA PRO A 352 -63.58 18.10 -26.89
C PRO A 352 -62.75 19.30 -26.37
N SER A 353 -62.30 20.09 -27.35
CA SER A 353 -62.35 21.56 -27.44
C SER A 353 -62.31 22.38 -26.14
N GLY A 354 -61.25 23.20 -26.01
CA GLY A 354 -61.22 24.33 -25.09
C GLY A 354 -60.11 25.31 -25.43
N ALA A 355 -60.45 26.34 -26.21
CA ALA A 355 -59.63 27.53 -26.39
C ALA A 355 -59.38 28.21 -25.03
N ASN A 356 -58.15 28.65 -24.76
CA ASN A 356 -57.93 29.86 -23.99
C ASN A 356 -56.55 30.46 -24.26
N ASP A 357 -56.64 31.74 -24.54
CA ASP A 357 -55.63 32.75 -24.80
C ASP A 357 -55.14 33.28 -23.44
N VAL A 358 -53.86 33.14 -23.09
CA VAL A 358 -53.26 33.81 -21.91
C VAL A 358 -51.80 34.17 -22.17
N GLN A 359 -51.61 35.45 -22.45
CA GLN A 359 -50.62 36.39 -21.89
C GLN A 359 -49.17 35.95 -21.65
N ALA A 360 -48.28 36.72 -22.28
CA ALA A 360 -46.91 36.93 -21.87
C ALA A 360 -46.81 37.25 -20.35
N SER A 361 -46.10 36.38 -19.63
CA SER A 361 -45.61 36.66 -18.29
C SER A 361 -44.16 37.15 -18.40
N ASP A 362 -43.97 38.38 -17.91
CA ASP A 362 -42.68 38.96 -17.54
C ASP A 362 -41.80 37.94 -16.81
N ILE A 363 -40.59 37.73 -17.34
CA ILE A 363 -39.49 37.12 -16.59
C ILE A 363 -39.07 38.17 -15.55
N ARG A 364 -39.59 38.02 -14.33
CA ARG A 364 -38.91 38.57 -13.16
C ARG A 364 -37.64 37.74 -12.97
N VAL A 365 -36.50 38.38 -13.20
CA VAL A 365 -35.22 37.94 -12.65
C VAL A 365 -35.37 38.08 -11.14
N ASP A 366 -35.68 36.98 -10.48
CA ASP A 366 -35.53 36.89 -9.04
C ASP A 366 -34.07 37.18 -8.73
N GLU A 367 -33.84 38.12 -7.83
CA GLU A 367 -32.56 38.39 -7.18
C GLU A 367 -32.08 37.07 -6.56
N ALA A 368 -31.32 36.30 -7.35
CA ALA A 368 -30.42 35.30 -6.81
C ALA A 368 -29.56 36.05 -5.80
N LYS A 369 -29.74 35.68 -4.54
CA LYS A 369 -29.20 36.36 -3.37
C LYS A 369 -27.74 36.69 -3.62
N GLU A 370 -27.39 37.96 -3.55
CA GLU A 370 -26.00 38.45 -3.64
C GLU A 370 -25.03 37.61 -2.80
N GLU A 371 -25.48 37.06 -1.67
CA GLU A 371 -24.71 36.16 -0.81
C GLU A 371 -24.26 34.85 -1.49
N ASP A 372 -25.07 34.26 -2.38
CA ASP A 372 -24.71 33.04 -3.12
C ASP A 372 -23.70 33.34 -4.24
N ILE A 373 -23.80 34.52 -4.87
CA ILE A 373 -22.87 34.96 -5.92
C ILE A 373 -21.50 35.28 -5.31
N ILE A 374 -21.47 35.95 -4.16
CA ILE A 374 -20.22 36.28 -3.45
C ILE A 374 -19.53 34.99 -2.96
N ALA A 375 -20.29 33.99 -2.49
CA ALA A 375 -19.71 32.71 -2.09
C ALA A 375 -19.12 31.92 -3.27
N GLU A 376 -19.78 31.95 -4.43
CA GLU A 376 -19.27 31.32 -5.66
C GLU A 376 -17.99 32.01 -6.16
N GLU A 377 -17.92 33.35 -6.10
CA GLU A 377 -16.76 34.14 -6.51
C GLU A 377 -15.52 33.88 -5.62
N VAL A 378 -15.70 33.74 -4.30
CA VAL A 378 -14.61 33.42 -3.35
C VAL A 378 -14.08 31.99 -3.54
N ILE A 379 -14.94 31.04 -3.92
CA ILE A 379 -14.53 29.65 -4.19
C ILE A 379 -13.84 29.52 -5.55
N ILE A 380 -14.14 30.40 -6.49
CA ILE A 380 -13.48 30.45 -7.80
C ILE A 380 -12.03 30.93 -7.65
N ASP A 381 -11.76 31.91 -6.78
CA ASP A 381 -10.41 32.46 -6.56
C ASP A 381 -9.45 31.48 -5.88
N SER A 382 -9.91 30.54 -5.05
CA SER A 382 -9.01 29.54 -4.43
C SER A 382 -8.56 28.42 -5.37
N ARG A 383 -9.24 28.22 -6.50
CA ARG A 383 -8.93 27.19 -7.52
C ARG A 383 -7.98 27.68 -8.61
N VAL A 384 -7.77 29.00 -8.66
CA VAL A 384 -6.89 29.69 -9.60
C VAL A 384 -5.46 29.17 -9.57
N PRO A 385 -4.78 29.09 -8.42
CA PRO A 385 -3.33 28.85 -8.42
C PRO A 385 -3.00 27.43 -8.88
N VAL A 386 -3.78 26.43 -8.43
CA VAL A 386 -3.60 25.02 -8.81
C VAL A 386 -3.83 24.82 -10.31
N PHE A 387 -4.87 25.45 -10.87
CA PHE A 387 -5.17 25.34 -12.30
C PHE A 387 -4.16 26.10 -13.16
N ILE A 388 -3.69 27.28 -12.73
CA ILE A 388 -2.61 28.01 -13.39
C ILE A 388 -1.30 27.21 -13.34
N GLU A 389 -0.95 26.62 -12.20
CA GLU A 389 0.26 25.82 -12.04
C GLU A 389 0.22 24.57 -12.94
N LEU A 390 -0.93 23.90 -13.00
CA LEU A 390 -1.19 22.81 -13.93
C LEU A 390 -1.06 23.26 -15.39
N LEU A 391 -1.65 24.40 -15.78
CA LEU A 391 -1.52 24.90 -17.14
C LEU A 391 -0.11 25.38 -17.48
N ARG A 392 0.61 26.02 -16.55
CA ARG A 392 2.01 26.44 -16.75
C ARG A 392 2.93 25.21 -16.88
N SER A 393 2.69 24.13 -16.15
CA SER A 393 3.51 22.91 -16.21
C SER A 393 3.32 22.11 -17.50
N THR A 394 2.19 22.28 -18.21
CA THR A 394 1.96 21.65 -19.53
C THR A 394 2.91 22.16 -20.63
N GLY A 395 3.50 23.35 -20.49
CA GLY A 395 4.39 23.96 -21.48
C GLY A 395 3.75 24.27 -22.85
N THR A 396 2.48 23.91 -23.06
CA THR A 396 1.73 24.11 -24.31
C THR A 396 1.02 25.46 -24.37
N LEU A 397 0.87 26.14 -23.24
CA LEU A 397 0.20 27.43 -23.13
C LEU A 397 1.14 28.47 -22.52
N GLU A 398 1.69 29.36 -23.35
CA GLU A 398 2.37 30.57 -22.88
C GLU A 398 1.32 31.59 -22.42
N LEU A 399 0.70 31.33 -21.25
CA LEU A 399 -0.22 32.26 -20.61
C LEU A 399 0.55 33.51 -20.14
N LYS A 400 0.71 34.47 -21.04
CA LYS A 400 1.56 35.66 -20.85
C LYS A 400 0.84 36.70 -20.01
N GLY A 401 1.32 36.87 -18.78
CA GLY A 401 0.88 37.96 -17.91
C GLY A 401 -0.22 37.58 -16.92
N ILE A 402 -0.52 36.29 -16.79
CA ILE A 402 -1.37 35.78 -15.72
C ILE A 402 -0.59 35.83 -14.40
N SER A 403 -1.10 36.63 -13.45
CA SER A 403 -0.64 36.70 -12.06
C SER A 403 -1.34 35.61 -11.24
N ASP A 404 -0.79 35.22 -10.10
CA ASP A 404 -1.47 34.29 -9.18
C ASP A 404 -2.76 34.91 -8.58
N GLU A 405 -2.96 36.21 -8.78
CA GLU A 405 -4.16 36.98 -8.41
C GLU A 405 -5.21 37.06 -9.54
N THR A 406 -5.01 36.41 -10.69
CA THR A 406 -5.93 36.50 -11.85
C THR A 406 -7.13 35.55 -11.68
N PRO A 407 -8.39 36.03 -11.74
CA PRO A 407 -9.57 35.17 -11.54
C PRO A 407 -9.62 33.97 -12.49
N LEU A 408 -10.07 32.81 -12.01
CA LEU A 408 -10.03 31.53 -12.78
C LEU A 408 -10.80 31.65 -14.10
N ARG A 409 -11.85 32.48 -14.09
CA ARG A 409 -12.63 32.84 -15.27
C ARG A 409 -11.74 33.42 -16.37
N ASP A 410 -10.88 34.36 -16.03
CA ASP A 410 -10.01 35.05 -16.99
C ASP A 410 -8.88 34.12 -17.46
N VAL A 411 -8.36 33.28 -16.56
CA VAL A 411 -7.40 32.20 -16.90
C VAL A 411 -8.01 31.21 -17.89
N LEU A 412 -9.26 30.78 -17.67
CA LEU A 412 -9.96 29.87 -18.57
C LEU A 412 -10.27 30.52 -19.92
N ILE A 413 -10.63 31.80 -19.94
CA ILE A 413 -10.83 32.56 -21.18
C ILE A 413 -9.52 32.62 -21.97
N GLU A 414 -8.42 32.94 -21.31
CA GLU A 414 -7.11 33.04 -21.95
C GLU A 414 -6.64 31.68 -22.48
N ALA A 415 -6.80 30.61 -21.70
CA ALA A 415 -6.53 29.25 -22.14
C ALA A 415 -7.39 28.84 -23.36
N ILE A 416 -8.70 29.13 -23.35
CA ILE A 416 -9.59 28.84 -24.48
C ILE A 416 -9.16 29.59 -25.75
N VAL A 417 -8.80 30.86 -25.61
CA VAL A 417 -8.37 31.71 -26.72
C VAL A 417 -7.03 31.26 -27.28
N GLU A 418 -6.10 30.86 -26.43
CA GLU A 418 -4.77 30.43 -26.86
C GLU A 418 -4.81 29.06 -27.58
N ILE A 419 -5.71 28.16 -27.17
CA ILE A 419 -5.87 26.84 -27.84
C ILE A 419 -6.49 26.97 -29.23
N ASP A 420 -7.49 27.83 -29.43
CA ASP A 420 -8.10 28.08 -30.74
C ASP A 420 -8.38 29.57 -30.99
N PRO A 421 -7.34 30.34 -31.35
CA PRO A 421 -7.42 31.80 -31.51
C PRO A 421 -8.21 32.22 -32.74
N MET A 422 -8.48 31.29 -33.66
CA MET A 422 -9.28 31.54 -34.86
C MET A 422 -10.78 31.54 -34.53
N LYS A 423 -11.20 30.68 -33.61
CA LYS A 423 -12.61 30.50 -33.24
C LYS A 423 -13.00 31.35 -32.03
N TYR A 424 -12.07 31.54 -31.10
CA TYR A 424 -12.30 32.26 -29.86
C TYR A 424 -11.40 33.48 -29.77
N LYS A 425 -12.02 34.63 -29.50
CA LYS A 425 -11.31 35.88 -29.19
C LYS A 425 -11.71 36.31 -27.80
N VAL A 426 -10.83 36.99 -27.09
CA VAL A 426 -11.13 37.58 -25.76
C VAL A 426 -12.41 38.42 -25.82
N GLU A 427 -12.63 39.14 -26.92
CA GLU A 427 -13.83 39.94 -27.21
C GLU A 427 -15.13 39.12 -27.27
N HIS A 428 -15.06 37.83 -27.61
CA HIS A 428 -16.22 36.93 -27.60
C HIS A 428 -16.71 36.63 -26.17
N PHE A 429 -15.83 36.79 -25.18
CA PHE A 429 -16.14 36.59 -23.76
C PHE A 429 -16.32 37.92 -23.00
N ALA A 430 -15.83 39.04 -23.55
CA ALA A 430 -15.99 40.37 -22.97
C ALA A 430 -17.46 40.81 -22.81
N ASN A 431 -18.35 40.36 -23.70
CA ASN A 431 -19.80 40.59 -23.59
C ASN A 431 -20.51 39.55 -22.72
N ALA A 432 -19.78 38.54 -22.25
CA ALA A 432 -20.31 37.45 -21.45
C ALA A 432 -19.93 37.65 -19.98
N GLU A 433 -20.34 38.77 -19.37
CA GLU A 433 -20.35 38.93 -17.91
C GLU A 433 -21.11 37.78 -17.21
N GLN A 434 -21.92 37.01 -17.95
CA GLN A 434 -22.63 35.83 -17.50
C GLN A 434 -21.96 34.48 -17.87
N ALA A 435 -20.79 34.47 -18.52
CA ALA A 435 -20.06 33.23 -18.77
C ALA A 435 -19.50 32.71 -17.46
N THR A 436 -20.25 31.79 -16.84
CA THR A 436 -19.83 31.11 -15.63
C THR A 436 -18.58 30.29 -15.90
N VAL A 437 -17.74 30.10 -14.88
CA VAL A 437 -16.56 29.22 -14.91
C VAL A 437 -16.92 27.83 -15.45
N LYS A 438 -18.11 27.33 -15.11
CA LYS A 438 -18.67 26.08 -15.63
C LYS A 438 -18.92 26.10 -17.14
N PHE A 439 -19.40 27.21 -17.69
CA PHE A 439 -19.57 27.36 -19.14
C PHE A 439 -18.21 27.39 -19.86
N LEU A 440 -17.25 28.14 -19.31
CA LEU A 440 -15.91 28.25 -19.89
C LEU A 440 -15.17 26.92 -19.82
N GLY A 441 -15.18 26.23 -18.68
CA GLY A 441 -14.62 24.89 -18.55
C GLY A 441 -15.25 23.88 -19.53
N LYS A 442 -16.56 23.96 -19.79
CA LYS A 442 -17.23 23.16 -20.84
C LYS A 442 -16.80 23.53 -22.25
N GLN A 443 -16.51 24.80 -22.54
CA GLN A 443 -15.99 25.22 -23.84
C GLN A 443 -14.56 24.73 -24.03
N LEU A 444 -13.69 24.91 -23.03
CA LEU A 444 -12.32 24.38 -23.04
C LEU A 444 -12.31 22.87 -23.31
N SER A 445 -13.16 22.12 -22.59
CA SER A 445 -13.31 20.67 -22.79
C SER A 445 -13.75 20.28 -24.21
N ARG A 446 -14.53 21.13 -24.91
CA ARG A 446 -15.02 20.87 -26.29
C ARG A 446 -14.04 21.26 -27.38
N ILE A 447 -13.03 22.07 -27.06
CA ILE A 447 -12.03 22.52 -28.03
C ILE A 447 -10.89 21.52 -28.11
N ILE A 448 -10.60 20.88 -26.99
CA ILE A 448 -9.47 19.96 -26.83
C ILE A 448 -9.85 18.52 -27.24
N LEU A 449 -11.12 18.13 -27.04
CA LEU A 449 -11.72 16.90 -27.59
C LEU A 449 -12.23 17.11 -29.01
#